data_AF-A0A7D8YYH6-F1
#
_entry.id   AF-A0A7D8YYH6-F1
#
_cell.length_a   1.000
_cell.length_b   1.000
_cell.length_c   1.000
_cell.angle_alpha   90.00
_cell.angle_beta   90.00
_cell.angle_gamma   90.00
#
_symmetry.space_group_name_H-M   'P 1'
#
loop_
_entity.id
_entity.type
_entity.pdbx_description
1 polymer ?
#
loop_
_entity_poly.entity_id
_entity_poly.type
_entity_poly.pdbx_seq_one_letter_code
_entity_poly.pdbx_strand_id
1 'polypeptide(L)'
;MCQAYAKETRKIGWMVPIGVQMIPAVIILFLTPMTVESPRWLVAHGQSELALKNLRRLRRKVDVDNGLCEAEIAALEKVIEHERSLSTARWRDLFTNPSYRRRAIISPLLFWFYQTTGNSFYNAYGPSFFKEIGLGSKSFTYATVVQLVGAVGSAIAIFLTDRVGRRPLIITGACGLILFDFLIAGLGGSAPRTTTNNNVVVASFILMIFSTKVSWATHCFLVASELGGLRMRKKVMMVGTTMDVFSNWLVSFTSPYIMNKPYGGIGGKIGYIFGGMAVLSLLFAIFVVPELRGRGLEEVDELFEHPHWGWQYKHIKTTGMGAQIARIQGGDVTAAGTGKLGEGEGADDVKVGQSGKGAGLTSRRTSSTLRRCS
;
A
#
# COMPACT_ATOMS: atom_id res chain seq x y z
N MET A 1 -12.33 20.84 21.31
CA MET A 1 -13.77 21.19 21.20
C MET A 1 -14.70 20.05 21.60
N CYS A 2 -14.48 18.81 21.18
CA CYS A 2 -15.34 17.68 21.58
C CYS A 2 -15.39 17.41 23.11
N GLN A 3 -14.35 17.80 23.86
CA GLN A 3 -14.35 17.65 25.33
C GLN A 3 -15.39 18.57 26.03
N ALA A 4 -15.68 19.75 25.48
CA ALA A 4 -16.66 20.67 26.05
C ALA A 4 -18.09 20.09 25.99
N TYR A 5 -18.36 19.28 24.96
CA TYR A 5 -19.64 18.59 24.77
C TYR A 5 -19.63 17.15 25.31
N ALA A 6 -18.53 16.68 25.90
CA ALA A 6 -18.41 15.28 26.34
C ALA A 6 -19.35 14.90 27.49
N LYS A 7 -19.85 15.89 28.25
CA LYS A 7 -20.84 15.72 29.32
C LYS A 7 -22.24 16.22 28.95
N GLU A 8 -22.41 16.75 27.73
CA GLU A 8 -23.67 17.33 27.28
C GLU A 8 -24.62 16.23 26.79
N THR A 9 -25.72 16.00 27.51
CA THR A 9 -26.70 14.95 27.22
C THR A 9 -27.77 15.38 26.20
N ARG A 10 -27.85 16.66 25.87
CA ARG A 10 -28.78 17.20 24.86
C ARG A 10 -28.30 16.83 23.45
N LYS A 11 -29.21 16.88 22.47
CA LYS A 11 -28.91 16.60 21.04
C LYS A 11 -27.72 17.41 20.50
N ILE A 12 -27.53 18.63 21.02
CA ILE A 12 -26.41 19.52 20.68
C ILE A 12 -25.06 18.84 20.88
N GLY A 13 -24.93 17.99 21.92
CA GLY A 13 -23.68 17.33 22.29
C GLY A 13 -23.10 16.41 21.21
N TRP A 14 -23.94 15.78 20.38
CA TRP A 14 -23.48 14.96 19.25
C TRP A 14 -23.64 15.64 17.89
N MET A 15 -24.65 16.52 17.73
CA MET A 15 -24.90 17.22 16.46
C MET A 15 -23.77 18.18 16.11
N VAL A 16 -23.24 18.93 17.09
CA VAL A 16 -22.17 19.91 16.84
C VAL A 16 -20.88 19.23 16.37
N PRO A 17 -20.35 18.18 17.03
CA PRO A 17 -19.19 17.45 16.52
C PRO A 17 -19.34 16.87 15.11
N ILE A 18 -20.55 16.42 14.75
CA ILE A 18 -20.83 15.93 13.39
C ILE A 18 -20.89 17.10 12.41
N GLY A 19 -21.60 18.18 12.74
CA GLY A 19 -21.71 19.37 11.89
C GLY A 19 -20.37 20.02 11.58
N VAL A 20 -19.43 20.02 12.53
CA VAL A 20 -18.07 20.54 12.34
C VAL A 20 -17.28 19.78 11.26
N GLN A 21 -17.60 18.51 11.00
CA GLN A 21 -16.95 17.73 9.93
C GLN A 21 -17.30 18.26 8.52
N MET A 22 -18.34 19.10 8.39
CA MET A 22 -18.67 19.77 7.13
C MET A 22 -17.66 20.86 6.76
N ILE A 23 -16.89 21.40 7.72
CA ILE A 23 -15.94 22.49 7.46
C ILE A 23 -14.88 22.07 6.42
N PRO A 24 -14.15 20.95 6.58
CA PRO A 24 -13.24 20.45 5.53
C PRO A 24 -13.92 20.22 4.18
N ALA A 25 -15.15 19.69 4.14
CA ALA A 25 -15.86 19.42 2.89
C ALA A 25 -16.17 20.71 2.12
N VAL A 26 -16.60 21.76 2.82
CA VAL A 26 -16.85 23.09 2.25
C VAL A 26 -15.54 23.71 1.74
N ILE A 27 -14.44 23.59 2.50
CA ILE A 27 -13.12 24.06 2.06
C ILE A 27 -12.70 23.36 0.76
N ILE A 28 -12.85 22.04 0.67
CA ILE A 28 -12.53 21.29 -0.56
C ILE A 28 -13.39 21.76 -1.73
N LEU A 29 -14.69 21.97 -1.52
CA LEU A 29 -15.60 22.44 -2.57
C LEU A 29 -15.16 23.79 -3.17
N PHE A 30 -14.74 24.73 -2.32
CA PHE A 30 -14.29 26.06 -2.78
C PHE A 30 -12.86 26.07 -3.34
N LEU A 31 -11.97 25.17 -2.89
CA LEU A 31 -10.60 25.08 -3.38
C LEU A 31 -10.46 24.24 -4.67
N THR A 32 -11.42 23.34 -4.95
CA THR A 32 -11.37 22.47 -6.14
C THR A 32 -11.23 23.25 -7.45
N PRO A 33 -11.94 24.37 -7.69
CA PRO A 33 -11.75 25.16 -8.92
C PRO A 33 -10.36 25.82 -9.06
N MET A 34 -9.57 25.91 -7.97
CA MET A 34 -8.23 26.49 -7.99
C MET A 34 -7.14 25.47 -8.31
N THR A 35 -7.47 24.18 -8.35
CA THR A 35 -6.49 23.13 -8.65
C THR A 35 -6.21 23.04 -10.14
N VAL A 36 -5.00 22.58 -10.47
CA VAL A 36 -4.59 22.36 -11.85
C VAL A 36 -5.01 20.94 -12.24
N GLU A 37 -5.68 20.81 -13.39
CA GLU A 37 -6.11 19.51 -13.92
C GLU A 37 -4.91 18.62 -14.24
N SER A 38 -5.07 17.31 -14.06
CA SER A 38 -4.00 16.33 -14.25
C SER A 38 -3.47 16.33 -15.69
N PRO A 39 -2.16 16.59 -15.94
CA PRO A 39 -1.59 16.56 -17.29
C PRO A 39 -1.83 15.24 -18.02
N ARG A 40 -1.74 14.11 -17.30
CA ARG A 40 -2.04 12.77 -17.85
C ARG A 40 -3.49 12.65 -18.32
N TRP A 41 -4.43 13.21 -17.57
CA TRP A 41 -5.85 13.19 -17.95
C TRP A 41 -6.08 14.06 -19.19
N LEU A 42 -5.47 15.25 -19.26
CA LEU A 42 -5.58 16.16 -20.40
C LEU A 42 -5.03 15.55 -21.69
N VAL A 43 -3.84 14.93 -21.66
CA VAL A 43 -3.30 14.19 -22.82
C VAL A 43 -4.23 13.04 -23.22
N ALA A 44 -4.79 12.30 -22.26
CA ALA A 44 -5.75 11.23 -22.54
C ALA A 44 -7.04 11.71 -23.23
N HIS A 45 -7.39 13.00 -23.12
CA HIS A 45 -8.53 13.64 -23.78
C HIS A 45 -8.12 14.46 -25.01
N GLY A 46 -6.88 14.33 -25.49
CA GLY A 46 -6.38 15.04 -26.68
C GLY A 46 -6.07 16.53 -26.45
N GLN A 47 -5.96 16.98 -25.19
CA GLN A 47 -5.69 18.38 -24.83
C GLN A 47 -4.21 18.57 -24.44
N SER A 48 -3.28 18.19 -25.31
CA SER A 48 -1.84 18.17 -25.02
C SER A 48 -1.24 19.56 -24.77
N GLU A 49 -1.73 20.61 -25.43
CA GLU A 49 -1.27 21.99 -25.20
C GLU A 49 -1.59 22.48 -23.77
N LEU A 50 -2.81 22.19 -23.29
CA LEU A 50 -3.21 22.48 -21.93
C LEU A 50 -2.43 21.63 -20.93
N ALA A 51 -2.16 20.37 -21.27
CA ALA A 51 -1.33 19.49 -20.46
C ALA A 51 0.10 20.04 -20.29
N LEU A 52 0.72 20.52 -21.37
CA LEU A 52 2.04 21.14 -21.34
C LEU A 52 2.04 22.42 -20.49
N LYS A 53 1.05 23.29 -20.66
CA LYS A 53 0.89 24.50 -19.84
C LYS A 53 0.79 24.17 -18.35
N ASN A 54 -0.01 23.17 -18.01
CA ASN A 54 -0.17 22.71 -16.64
C ASN A 54 1.11 22.07 -16.08
N LEU A 55 1.80 21.25 -16.88
CA LEU A 55 3.04 20.59 -16.50
C LEU A 55 4.16 21.60 -16.23
N ARG A 56 4.31 22.62 -17.08
CA ARG A 56 5.26 23.73 -16.88
C ARG A 56 4.99 24.54 -15.60
N ARG A 57 3.72 24.61 -15.16
CA ARG A 57 3.34 25.26 -13.89
C ARG A 57 3.68 24.39 -12.66
N LEU A 58 3.72 23.07 -12.81
CA LEU A 58 3.97 22.11 -11.73
C LEU A 58 5.46 21.77 -11.54
N ARG A 59 6.25 21.79 -12.62
CA ARG A 59 7.69 21.48 -12.61
C ARG A 59 8.54 22.68 -12.20
N ARG A 60 9.80 22.43 -11.82
CA ARG A 60 10.76 23.49 -11.53
C ARG A 60 11.12 24.21 -12.82
N LYS A 61 11.38 25.53 -12.75
CA LYS A 61 11.75 26.34 -13.93
C LYS A 61 12.94 25.76 -14.72
N VAL A 62 13.95 25.24 -14.01
CA VAL A 62 15.12 24.59 -14.63
C VAL A 62 14.72 23.39 -15.50
N ASP A 63 13.72 22.60 -15.08
CA ASP A 63 13.26 21.46 -15.85
C ASP A 63 12.48 21.91 -17.09
N VAL A 64 11.74 23.01 -16.97
CA VAL A 64 11.00 23.63 -18.09
C VAL A 64 11.96 24.18 -19.14
N ASP A 65 13.00 24.90 -18.71
CA ASP A 65 13.97 25.52 -19.61
C ASP A 65 14.82 24.47 -20.34
N ASN A 66 15.03 23.29 -19.74
CA ASN A 66 15.74 22.16 -20.33
C ASN A 66 14.90 21.32 -21.31
N GLY A 67 13.64 21.67 -21.56
CA GLY A 67 12.77 20.95 -22.50
C GLY A 67 12.21 19.62 -21.97
N LEU A 68 12.33 19.35 -20.66
CA LEU A 68 11.87 18.08 -20.06
C LEU A 68 10.35 17.96 -20.09
N CYS A 69 9.61 19.07 -20.03
CA CYS A 69 8.16 19.07 -20.07
C CYS A 69 7.63 18.59 -21.42
N GLU A 70 8.26 19.01 -22.51
CA GLU A 70 7.94 18.62 -23.88
C GLU A 70 8.25 17.15 -24.10
N ALA A 71 9.41 16.69 -23.63
CA ALA A 71 9.79 15.28 -23.68
C ALA A 71 8.82 14.39 -22.88
N GLU A 72 8.39 14.83 -21.70
CA GLU A 72 7.43 14.10 -20.86
C GLU A 72 6.05 14.01 -21.52
N ILE A 73 5.54 15.11 -22.10
CA ILE A 73 4.26 15.11 -22.83
C ILE A 73 4.33 14.20 -24.07
N ALA A 74 5.39 14.31 -24.88
CA ALA A 74 5.56 13.49 -26.08
C ALA A 74 5.64 11.99 -25.74
N ALA A 75 6.28 11.64 -24.61
CA ALA A 75 6.36 10.26 -24.17
C ALA A 75 5.00 9.76 -23.63
N LEU A 76 4.23 10.61 -22.92
CA LEU A 76 2.87 10.31 -22.48
C LEU A 76 1.92 10.09 -23.66
N GLU A 77 2.01 10.92 -24.72
CA GLU A 77 1.22 10.77 -25.94
C GLU A 77 1.46 9.41 -26.59
N LYS A 78 2.72 9.02 -26.79
CA LYS A 78 3.08 7.72 -27.36
C LYS A 78 2.49 6.55 -26.57
N VAL A 79 2.55 6.62 -25.24
CA VAL A 79 1.97 5.57 -24.40
C VAL A 79 0.46 5.55 -24.52
N ILE A 80 -0.21 6.69 -24.43
CA ILE A 80 -1.68 6.76 -24.54
C ILE A 80 -2.16 6.31 -25.93
N GLU A 81 -1.41 6.61 -26.99
CA GLU A 81 -1.71 6.15 -28.35
C GLU A 81 -1.52 4.63 -28.48
N HIS A 82 -0.42 4.09 -27.95
CA HIS A 82 -0.21 2.64 -27.83
C HIS A 82 -1.28 1.97 -26.96
N GLU A 83 -1.83 2.67 -25.96
CA GLU A 83 -2.94 2.17 -25.17
C GLU A 83 -4.27 2.18 -25.91
N ARG A 84 -4.54 3.22 -26.71
CA ARG A 84 -5.75 3.31 -27.54
C ARG A 84 -5.75 2.26 -28.66
N SER A 85 -4.58 1.91 -29.19
CA SER A 85 -4.46 0.85 -30.20
C SER A 85 -4.71 -0.55 -29.62
N LEU A 86 -4.55 -0.71 -28.30
CA LEU A 86 -4.89 -1.93 -27.58
C LEU A 86 -6.34 -1.87 -27.08
N SER A 87 -7.07 -2.99 -27.11
CA SER A 87 -8.51 -3.00 -26.81
C SER A 87 -8.83 -2.42 -25.43
N THR A 88 -9.92 -1.64 -25.31
CA THR A 88 -10.42 -1.07 -24.05
C THR A 88 -10.42 -2.11 -22.94
N ALA A 89 -9.73 -1.81 -21.84
CA ALA A 89 -9.67 -2.66 -20.65
C ALA A 89 -11.09 -3.09 -20.24
N ARG A 90 -11.40 -4.39 -20.32
CA ARG A 90 -12.68 -4.97 -19.91
C ARG A 90 -12.60 -5.48 -18.49
N TRP A 91 -13.73 -5.62 -17.82
CA TRP A 91 -13.76 -6.21 -16.46
C TRP A 91 -13.33 -7.67 -16.47
N ARG A 92 -13.58 -8.39 -17.58
CA ARG A 92 -13.17 -9.78 -17.78
C ARG A 92 -11.65 -9.93 -17.80
N ASP A 93 -10.91 -8.92 -18.24
CA ASP A 93 -9.45 -8.99 -18.34
C ASP A 93 -8.77 -9.09 -16.97
N LEU A 94 -9.43 -8.63 -15.89
CA LEU A 94 -8.94 -8.87 -14.52
C LEU A 94 -8.93 -10.36 -14.15
N PHE A 95 -9.73 -11.20 -14.82
CA PHE A 95 -9.80 -12.63 -14.54
C PHE A 95 -9.09 -13.47 -15.59
N THR A 96 -9.12 -13.02 -16.85
CA THR A 96 -8.54 -13.75 -17.99
C THR A 96 -7.03 -13.56 -18.09
N ASN A 97 -6.51 -12.34 -17.86
CA ASN A 97 -5.08 -12.09 -17.98
C ASN A 97 -4.36 -12.43 -16.65
N PRO A 98 -3.38 -13.35 -16.64
CA PRO A 98 -2.67 -13.74 -15.42
C PRO A 98 -1.99 -12.58 -14.68
N SER A 99 -1.46 -11.59 -15.41
CA SER A 99 -0.80 -10.40 -14.84
C SER A 99 -1.80 -9.51 -14.10
N TYR A 100 -2.92 -9.17 -14.75
CA TYR A 100 -3.98 -8.37 -14.13
C TYR A 100 -4.69 -9.12 -13.01
N ARG A 101 -4.90 -10.43 -13.14
CA ARG A 101 -5.48 -11.27 -12.09
C ARG A 101 -4.67 -11.23 -10.81
N ARG A 102 -3.35 -11.29 -10.92
CA ARG A 102 -2.49 -11.20 -9.75
C ARG A 102 -2.66 -9.87 -9.04
N ARG A 103 -2.63 -8.75 -9.76
CA ARG A 103 -2.84 -7.40 -9.19
C ARG A 103 -4.24 -7.24 -8.58
N ALA A 104 -5.25 -7.82 -9.23
CA ALA A 104 -6.64 -7.86 -8.78
C ALA A 104 -6.84 -8.68 -7.49
N ILE A 105 -5.91 -9.59 -7.16
CA ILE A 105 -5.90 -10.36 -5.91
C ILE A 105 -5.10 -9.63 -4.83
N ILE A 106 -3.93 -9.06 -5.18
CA ILE A 106 -3.06 -8.37 -4.22
C ILE A 106 -3.74 -7.14 -3.63
N SER A 107 -4.39 -6.32 -4.46
CA SER A 107 -5.08 -5.09 -4.03
C SER A 107 -6.14 -5.33 -2.93
N PRO A 108 -7.16 -6.17 -3.11
CA PRO A 108 -8.15 -6.44 -2.06
C PRO A 108 -7.54 -7.14 -0.84
N LEU A 109 -6.55 -8.02 -0.99
CA LEU A 109 -5.88 -8.64 0.16
C LEU A 109 -5.13 -7.63 1.03
N LEU A 110 -4.49 -6.61 0.43
CA LEU A 110 -3.86 -5.52 1.18
C LEU A 110 -4.87 -4.79 2.07
N PHE A 111 -6.04 -4.46 1.52
CA PHE A 111 -7.11 -3.81 2.29
C PHE A 111 -7.75 -4.74 3.34
N TRP A 112 -7.92 -6.01 3.00
CA TRP A 112 -8.41 -7.02 3.94
C TRP A 112 -7.50 -7.11 5.17
N PHE A 113 -6.19 -7.28 4.98
CA PHE A 113 -5.24 -7.33 6.11
C PHE A 113 -5.13 -6.01 6.85
N TYR A 114 -5.24 -4.87 6.17
CA TYR A 114 -5.26 -3.56 6.83
C TYR A 114 -6.39 -3.42 7.86
N GLN A 115 -7.61 -3.89 7.56
CA GLN A 115 -8.72 -3.78 8.50
C GLN A 115 -8.79 -4.94 9.49
N THR A 116 -8.49 -6.17 9.05
CA THR A 116 -8.57 -7.37 9.90
C THR A 116 -7.46 -7.50 10.94
N THR A 117 -6.38 -6.70 10.83
CA THR A 117 -5.37 -6.53 11.89
C THR A 117 -5.85 -5.64 13.04
N GLY A 118 -7.14 -5.30 13.09
CA GLY A 118 -7.77 -4.62 14.24
C GLY A 118 -7.86 -3.11 14.10
N ASN A 119 -7.34 -2.49 13.02
CA ASN A 119 -7.40 -1.04 12.84
C ASN A 119 -8.82 -0.46 13.02
N SER A 120 -9.82 -1.07 12.40
CA SER A 120 -11.23 -0.67 12.57
C SER A 120 -11.70 -0.77 14.02
N PHE A 121 -11.35 -1.87 14.71
CA PHE A 121 -11.72 -2.09 16.11
C PHE A 121 -11.12 -1.01 17.02
N TYR A 122 -9.82 -0.78 16.91
CA TYR A 122 -9.11 0.13 17.79
C TYR A 122 -9.55 1.59 17.63
N ASN A 123 -9.87 2.02 16.40
CA ASN A 123 -10.39 3.37 16.14
C ASN A 123 -11.84 3.54 16.60
N ALA A 124 -12.71 2.53 16.41
CA ALA A 124 -14.13 2.63 16.72
C ALA A 124 -14.45 2.34 18.20
N TYR A 125 -13.79 1.35 18.80
CA TYR A 125 -14.12 0.80 20.12
C TYR A 125 -13.05 1.05 21.18
N GLY A 126 -11.95 1.75 20.87
CA GLY A 126 -10.88 2.04 21.83
C GLY A 126 -11.37 2.59 23.19
N PRO A 127 -12.24 3.61 23.23
CA PRO A 127 -12.77 4.11 24.50
C PRO A 127 -13.58 3.06 25.28
N SER A 128 -14.36 2.22 24.59
CA SER A 128 -15.16 1.16 25.21
C SER A 128 -14.26 0.04 25.75
N PHE A 129 -13.23 -0.33 24.99
CA PHE A 129 -12.20 -1.27 25.42
C PHE A 129 -11.52 -0.80 26.71
N PHE A 130 -11.10 0.47 26.78
CA PHE A 130 -10.50 1.03 27.99
C PHE A 130 -11.45 1.01 29.20
N LYS A 131 -12.75 1.22 28.99
CA LYS A 131 -13.76 1.11 30.06
C LYS A 131 -13.88 -0.32 30.58
N GLU A 132 -13.96 -1.30 29.67
CA GLU A 132 -14.15 -2.71 30.02
C GLU A 132 -12.95 -3.27 30.80
N ILE A 133 -11.73 -2.85 30.48
CA ILE A 133 -10.54 -3.24 31.22
C ILE A 133 -10.31 -2.46 32.53
N GLY A 134 -11.27 -1.64 32.97
CA GLY A 134 -11.20 -0.90 34.22
C GLY A 134 -10.44 0.44 34.16
N LEU A 135 -10.12 0.93 32.96
CA LEU A 135 -9.39 2.19 32.70
C LEU A 135 -10.29 3.32 32.18
N GLY A 136 -11.60 3.22 32.46
CA GLY A 136 -12.62 4.14 31.94
C GLY A 136 -12.49 5.61 32.38
N SER A 137 -11.85 5.89 33.52
CA SER A 137 -11.71 7.25 34.06
C SER A 137 -10.89 8.19 33.17
N LYS A 138 -9.95 7.63 32.39
CA LYS A 138 -9.07 8.37 31.47
C LYS A 138 -9.28 7.99 30.00
N SER A 139 -10.37 7.28 29.67
CA SER A 139 -10.59 6.72 28.31
C SER A 139 -10.57 7.77 27.20
N PHE A 140 -11.10 8.97 27.47
CA PHE A 140 -11.08 10.09 26.50
C PHE A 140 -9.67 10.62 26.26
N THR A 141 -8.87 10.76 27.32
CA THR A 141 -7.47 11.17 27.22
C THR A 141 -6.67 10.14 26.43
N TYR A 142 -6.84 8.84 26.71
CA TYR A 142 -6.17 7.79 25.94
C TYR A 142 -6.56 7.81 24.47
N ALA A 143 -7.85 7.92 24.15
CA ALA A 143 -8.31 8.03 22.76
C ALA A 143 -7.72 9.25 22.05
N THR A 144 -7.60 10.39 22.74
CA THR A 144 -6.99 11.59 22.18
C THR A 144 -5.50 11.39 21.89
N VAL A 145 -4.76 10.77 22.81
CA VAL A 145 -3.33 10.45 22.63
C VAL A 145 -3.14 9.47 21.48
N VAL A 146 -3.99 8.46 21.35
CA VAL A 146 -3.97 7.51 20.22
C VAL A 146 -4.08 8.25 18.89
N GLN A 147 -5.02 9.19 18.74
CA GLN A 147 -5.17 9.95 17.49
C GLN A 147 -3.99 10.90 17.23
N LEU A 148 -3.44 11.54 18.27
CA LEU A 148 -2.27 12.41 18.15
C LEU A 148 -1.02 11.64 17.69
N VAL A 149 -0.73 10.51 18.34
CA VAL A 149 0.38 9.64 17.97
C VAL A 149 0.15 9.04 16.58
N GLY A 150 -1.09 8.69 16.24
CA GLY A 150 -1.46 8.27 14.89
C GLY A 150 -1.16 9.33 13.83
N ALA A 151 -1.46 10.61 14.12
CA ALA A 151 -1.14 11.72 13.22
C ALA A 151 0.37 11.91 13.03
N VAL A 152 1.16 11.78 14.12
CA VAL A 152 2.62 11.78 14.05
C VAL A 152 3.14 10.61 13.21
N GLY A 153 2.56 9.42 13.39
CA GLY A 153 2.89 8.23 12.59
C GLY A 153 2.63 8.45 11.10
N SER A 154 1.49 9.04 10.74
CA SER A 154 1.20 9.39 9.33
C SER A 154 2.15 10.45 8.77
N ALA A 155 2.55 11.45 9.57
CA ALA A 155 3.55 12.43 9.15
C ALA A 155 4.91 11.77 8.87
N ILE A 156 5.36 10.86 9.74
CA ILE A 156 6.58 10.08 9.53
C ILE A 156 6.47 9.21 8.28
N ALA A 157 5.32 8.58 8.05
CA ALA A 157 5.08 7.76 6.86
C ALA A 157 5.37 8.54 5.57
N ILE A 158 4.90 9.79 5.48
CA ILE A 158 5.12 10.65 4.30
C ILE A 158 6.62 10.81 4.00
N PHE A 159 7.45 11.08 5.02
CA PHE A 159 8.89 11.26 4.82
C PHE A 159 9.66 9.96 4.58
N LEU A 160 9.15 8.84 5.08
CA LEU A 160 9.84 7.56 5.08
C LEU A 160 9.50 6.72 3.83
N THR A 161 8.29 6.87 3.30
CA THR A 161 7.77 6.11 2.15
C THR A 161 8.70 6.19 0.93
N ASP A 162 9.18 7.40 0.61
CA ASP A 162 10.07 7.61 -0.54
C ASP A 162 11.53 7.26 -0.28
N ARG A 163 11.95 7.22 0.99
CA ARG A 163 13.34 6.92 1.40
C ARG A 163 13.62 5.46 1.65
N VAL A 164 12.66 4.72 2.18
CA VAL A 164 12.83 3.30 2.55
C VAL A 164 12.23 2.39 1.48
N GLY A 165 11.09 2.78 0.88
CA GLY A 165 10.32 1.94 -0.03
C GLY A 165 9.11 1.32 0.67
N ARG A 166 8.21 0.74 -0.13
CA ARG A 166 6.87 0.36 0.35
C ARG A 166 6.90 -0.97 1.10
N ARG A 167 7.63 -1.96 0.58
CA ARG A 167 7.64 -3.32 1.11
C ARG A 167 8.30 -3.41 2.50
N PRO A 168 9.49 -2.81 2.77
CA PRO A 168 10.09 -2.85 4.10
C PRO A 168 9.22 -2.18 5.16
N LEU A 169 8.48 -1.12 4.81
CA LEU A 169 7.60 -0.41 5.74
C LEU A 169 6.38 -1.25 6.11
N ILE A 170 5.76 -1.94 5.15
CA ILE A 170 4.67 -2.88 5.43
C ILE A 170 5.16 -4.04 6.32
N ILE A 171 6.34 -4.60 6.05
CA ILE A 171 6.90 -5.72 6.83
C ILE A 171 7.24 -5.28 8.27
N THR A 172 7.97 -4.18 8.43
CA THR A 172 8.35 -3.66 9.76
C THR A 172 7.12 -3.27 10.57
N GLY A 173 6.11 -2.68 9.93
CA GLY A 173 4.85 -2.37 10.58
C GLY A 173 4.04 -3.59 10.99
N ALA A 174 4.06 -4.66 10.18
CA ALA A 174 3.44 -5.94 10.54
C ALA A 174 4.11 -6.59 11.76
N CYS A 175 5.43 -6.52 11.88
CA CYS A 175 6.14 -6.96 13.09
C CYS A 175 5.70 -6.17 14.34
N GLY A 176 5.52 -4.85 14.21
CA GLY A 176 5.01 -4.00 15.28
C GLY A 176 3.57 -4.38 15.69
N LEU A 177 2.70 -4.61 14.70
CA LEU A 177 1.32 -5.06 14.93
C LEU A 177 1.28 -6.36 15.74
N ILE A 178 2.03 -7.37 15.29
CA ILE A 178 2.15 -8.68 15.98
C ILE A 178 2.56 -8.46 17.44
N LEU A 179 3.67 -7.75 17.67
CA LEU A 179 4.20 -7.54 19.01
C LEU A 179 3.17 -6.89 19.94
N PHE A 180 2.56 -5.78 19.51
CA PHE A 180 1.67 -5.02 20.36
C PHE A 180 0.30 -5.67 20.53
N ASP A 181 -0.25 -6.33 19.50
CA ASP A 181 -1.51 -7.07 19.62
C ASP A 181 -1.39 -8.25 20.58
N PHE A 182 -0.30 -9.01 20.52
CA PHE A 182 -0.06 -10.10 21.48
C PHE A 182 0.19 -9.59 22.90
N LEU A 183 0.85 -8.44 23.08
CA LEU A 183 1.00 -7.80 24.39
C LEU A 183 -0.35 -7.36 24.97
N ILE A 184 -1.21 -6.76 24.15
CA ILE A 184 -2.58 -6.40 24.53
C ILE A 184 -3.37 -7.66 24.92
N ALA A 185 -3.24 -8.74 24.14
CA ALA A 185 -3.97 -9.99 24.38
C ALA A 185 -3.53 -10.70 25.67
N GLY A 186 -2.21 -10.80 25.89
CA GLY A 186 -1.63 -11.48 27.05
C GLY A 186 -1.88 -10.74 28.35
N LEU A 187 -1.63 -9.43 28.38
CA LEU A 187 -1.78 -8.63 29.60
C LEU A 187 -3.20 -8.10 29.80
N GLY A 188 -3.93 -7.87 28.71
CA GLY A 188 -5.34 -7.49 28.71
C GLY A 188 -6.28 -8.67 28.91
N GLY A 189 -5.79 -9.92 28.89
CA GLY A 189 -6.58 -11.11 29.20
C GLY A 189 -6.37 -11.67 30.61
N SER A 190 -5.25 -11.36 31.26
CA SER A 190 -4.91 -11.86 32.59
C SER A 190 -5.52 -11.01 33.70
N ALA A 191 -6.10 -11.65 34.72
CA ALA A 191 -6.56 -11.02 35.96
C ALA A 191 -6.01 -11.84 37.15
N PRO A 192 -5.54 -11.22 38.25
CA PRO A 192 -5.54 -9.77 38.55
C PRO A 192 -4.45 -8.98 37.82
N ARG A 193 -4.71 -7.69 37.52
CA ARG A 193 -3.76 -6.79 36.84
C ARG A 193 -3.11 -5.83 37.81
N THR A 194 -1.80 -5.74 37.74
CA THR A 194 -1.04 -4.67 38.38
C THR A 194 -1.17 -3.36 37.59
N THR A 195 -0.91 -2.23 38.24
CA THR A 195 -0.85 -0.92 37.57
C THR A 195 0.12 -0.91 36.39
N THR A 196 1.24 -1.64 36.51
CA THR A 196 2.23 -1.83 35.44
C THR A 196 1.62 -2.52 34.22
N ASN A 197 0.88 -3.61 34.41
CA ASN A 197 0.23 -4.33 33.30
C ASN A 197 -0.75 -3.44 32.54
N ASN A 198 -1.53 -2.64 33.27
CA ASN A 198 -2.48 -1.70 32.66
C ASN A 198 -1.77 -0.63 31.83
N ASN A 199 -0.65 -0.07 32.32
CA ASN A 199 0.14 0.91 31.57
C ASN A 199 0.73 0.30 30.29
N VAL A 200 1.20 -0.95 30.35
CA VAL A 200 1.73 -1.66 29.16
C VAL A 200 0.62 -1.91 28.13
N VAL A 201 -0.60 -2.27 28.54
CA VAL A 201 -1.73 -2.44 27.61
C VAL A 201 -2.06 -1.13 26.90
N VAL A 202 -2.12 -0.01 27.63
CA VAL A 202 -2.38 1.32 27.04
C VAL A 202 -1.26 1.73 26.09
N ALA A 203 0.01 1.55 26.49
CA ALA A 203 1.15 1.86 25.65
C ALA A 203 1.16 1.00 24.37
N SER A 204 0.89 -0.31 24.50
CA SER A 204 0.81 -1.22 23.36
C SER A 204 -0.31 -0.84 22.40
N PHE A 205 -1.48 -0.42 22.91
CA PHE A 205 -2.58 0.08 22.09
C PHE A 205 -2.15 1.30 21.27
N ILE A 206 -1.48 2.28 21.89
CA ILE A 206 -1.00 3.49 21.23
C ILE A 206 0.05 3.14 20.16
N LEU A 207 1.02 2.28 20.51
CA LEU A 207 2.11 1.90 19.63
C LEU A 207 1.65 1.00 18.46
N MET A 208 0.61 0.20 18.67
CA MET A 208 -0.05 -0.56 17.60
C MET A 208 -0.66 0.41 16.57
N ILE A 209 -1.42 1.43 17.01
CA ILE A 209 -1.96 2.45 16.08
C ILE A 209 -0.84 3.20 15.38
N PHE A 210 0.21 3.59 16.10
CA PHE A 210 1.38 4.21 15.51
C PHE A 210 1.99 3.35 14.39
N SER A 211 2.22 2.07 14.66
CA SER A 211 2.76 1.11 13.68
C SER A 211 1.86 1.02 12.45
N THR A 212 0.54 0.88 12.63
CA THR A 212 -0.44 0.86 11.54
C THR A 212 -0.40 2.13 10.70
N LYS A 213 -0.29 3.31 11.33
CA LYS A 213 -0.28 4.60 10.62
C LYS A 213 1.03 4.87 9.87
N VAL A 214 2.18 4.43 10.39
CA VAL A 214 3.48 4.54 9.71
C VAL A 214 3.55 3.61 8.50
N SER A 215 2.88 2.46 8.57
CA SER A 215 2.98 1.39 7.58
C SER A 215 1.67 1.21 6.80
N TRP A 216 0.85 0.23 7.16
CA TRP A 216 -0.31 -0.26 6.41
C TRP A 216 -1.27 0.84 5.95
N ALA A 217 -1.60 1.81 6.81
CA ALA A 217 -2.62 2.82 6.51
C ALA A 217 -2.30 3.66 5.27
N THR A 218 -1.05 4.09 5.08
CA THR A 218 -0.64 4.86 3.90
C THR A 218 -0.32 3.94 2.73
N HIS A 219 0.34 2.82 3.02
CA HIS A 219 0.92 1.97 1.99
C HIS A 219 -0.11 1.10 1.26
N CYS A 220 -1.22 0.71 1.89
CA CYS A 220 -2.28 -0.03 1.19
C CYS A 220 -2.90 0.78 0.05
N PHE A 221 -3.20 2.06 0.30
CA PHE A 221 -3.73 2.96 -0.74
C PHE A 221 -2.68 3.29 -1.80
N LEU A 222 -1.43 3.52 -1.39
CA LEU A 222 -0.35 3.83 -2.33
C LEU A 222 -0.07 2.65 -3.27
N VAL A 223 0.20 1.46 -2.70
CA VAL A 223 0.51 0.25 -3.47
C VAL A 223 -0.67 -0.15 -4.36
N ALA A 224 -1.91 -0.10 -3.87
CA ALA A 224 -3.09 -0.39 -4.70
C ALA A 224 -3.21 0.56 -5.91
N SER A 225 -2.84 1.83 -5.72
CA SER A 225 -2.86 2.83 -6.79
C SER A 225 -1.71 2.67 -7.80
N GLU A 226 -0.57 2.12 -7.37
CA GLU A 226 0.59 1.83 -8.22
C GLU A 226 0.41 0.50 -8.97
N LEU A 227 -0.15 -0.53 -8.32
CA LEU A 227 -0.38 -1.87 -8.91
C LEU A 227 -1.25 -1.86 -10.16
N GLY A 228 -2.20 -0.94 -10.24
CA GLY A 228 -3.17 -0.92 -11.32
C GLY A 228 -2.63 -0.45 -12.67
N GLY A 229 -1.36 -0.03 -12.75
CA GLY A 229 -0.75 0.46 -14.00
C GLY A 229 -1.48 1.69 -14.55
N LEU A 230 -1.47 1.89 -15.86
CA LEU A 230 -2.23 2.96 -16.50
C LEU A 230 -3.70 2.56 -16.74
N ARG A 231 -3.93 1.37 -17.32
CA ARG A 231 -5.27 0.95 -17.79
C ARG A 231 -6.21 0.49 -16.70
N MET A 232 -5.70 -0.34 -15.79
CA MET A 232 -6.51 -1.07 -14.81
C MET A 232 -6.59 -0.34 -13.47
N ARG A 233 -5.93 0.82 -13.33
CA ARG A 233 -5.84 1.59 -12.07
C ARG A 233 -7.17 1.80 -11.39
N LYS A 234 -8.13 2.34 -12.13
CA LYS A 234 -9.46 2.64 -11.58
C LYS A 234 -10.16 1.36 -11.10
N LYS A 235 -10.02 0.25 -11.83
CA LYS A 235 -10.70 -1.02 -11.51
C LYS A 235 -10.03 -1.75 -10.35
N VAL A 236 -8.71 -1.87 -10.36
CA VAL A 236 -7.92 -2.50 -9.29
C VAL A 236 -8.08 -1.72 -7.99
N MET A 237 -8.11 -0.39 -8.06
CA MET A 237 -8.39 0.45 -6.90
C MET A 237 -9.82 0.24 -6.40
N MET A 238 -10.82 0.24 -7.29
CA MET A 238 -12.22 0.02 -6.90
C MET A 238 -12.41 -1.32 -6.18
N VAL A 239 -11.87 -2.42 -6.72
CA VAL A 239 -11.94 -3.75 -6.09
C VAL A 239 -11.28 -3.72 -4.71
N GLY A 240 -10.13 -3.05 -4.58
CA GLY A 240 -9.45 -2.86 -3.31
C GLY A 240 -10.28 -2.08 -2.29
N THR A 241 -10.81 -0.91 -2.67
CA THR A 241 -11.62 -0.06 -1.78
C THR A 241 -12.95 -0.71 -1.39
N THR A 242 -13.57 -1.50 -2.29
CA THR A 242 -14.77 -2.27 -1.93
C THR A 242 -14.44 -3.30 -0.85
N MET A 243 -13.27 -3.95 -0.94
CA MET A 243 -12.80 -4.87 0.10
C MET A 243 -12.47 -4.14 1.41
N ASP A 244 -11.92 -2.92 1.34
CA ASP A 244 -11.70 -2.08 2.52
C ASP A 244 -13.01 -1.81 3.28
N VAL A 245 -14.04 -1.33 2.57
CA VAL A 245 -15.34 -1.05 3.19
C VAL A 245 -15.99 -2.32 3.75
N PHE A 246 -15.93 -3.42 2.99
CA PHE A 246 -16.47 -4.70 3.42
C PHE A 246 -15.77 -5.25 4.67
N SER A 247 -14.44 -5.27 4.69
CA SER A 247 -13.65 -5.74 5.83
C SER A 247 -13.79 -4.83 7.04
N ASN A 248 -13.87 -3.51 6.85
CA ASN A 248 -14.17 -2.55 7.91
C ASN A 248 -15.55 -2.81 8.53
N TRP A 249 -16.58 -3.02 7.71
CA TRP A 249 -17.91 -3.39 8.18
C TRP A 249 -17.87 -4.71 8.95
N LEU A 250 -17.20 -5.74 8.41
CA LEU A 250 -17.10 -7.05 9.04
C LEU A 250 -16.44 -6.96 10.43
N VAL A 251 -15.30 -6.29 10.54
CA VAL A 251 -14.60 -6.14 11.82
C VAL A 251 -15.42 -5.30 12.78
N SER A 252 -16.00 -4.19 12.34
CA SER A 252 -16.79 -3.30 13.20
C SER A 252 -18.07 -3.98 13.68
N PHE A 253 -18.75 -4.72 12.81
CA PHE A 253 -19.96 -5.46 13.14
C PHE A 253 -19.68 -6.60 14.13
N THR A 254 -18.62 -7.38 13.92
CA THR A 254 -18.29 -8.54 14.77
C THR A 254 -17.66 -8.16 16.11
N SER A 255 -16.94 -7.04 16.18
CA SER A 255 -16.18 -6.63 17.36
C SER A 255 -16.99 -6.53 18.66
N PRO A 256 -18.18 -5.88 18.70
CA PRO A 256 -18.99 -5.81 19.92
C PRO A 256 -19.49 -7.18 20.40
N TYR A 257 -19.80 -8.11 19.48
CA TYR A 257 -20.28 -9.45 19.81
C TYR A 257 -19.16 -10.32 20.40
N ILE A 258 -17.93 -10.16 19.91
CA ILE A 258 -16.76 -10.88 20.44
C ILE A 258 -16.39 -10.34 21.83
N MET A 259 -16.49 -9.03 22.01
CA MET A 259 -16.04 -8.33 23.21
C MET A 259 -17.05 -8.46 24.37
N ASN A 260 -18.33 -8.14 24.15
CA ASN A 260 -19.33 -8.06 25.21
C ASN A 260 -20.00 -9.42 25.54
N LYS A 261 -20.41 -9.60 26.80
CA LYS A 261 -21.33 -10.68 27.21
C LYS A 261 -22.75 -10.37 26.70
N PRO A 262 -23.55 -11.38 26.28
CA PRO A 262 -23.44 -12.81 26.57
C PRO A 262 -22.71 -13.68 25.53
N TYR A 263 -22.21 -13.13 24.42
CA TYR A 263 -21.71 -13.94 23.31
C TYR A 263 -20.24 -14.38 23.49
N GLY A 264 -19.28 -13.52 23.13
CA GLY A 264 -17.86 -13.89 23.21
C GLY A 264 -17.28 -13.75 24.60
N GLY A 265 -17.57 -12.64 25.30
CA GLY A 265 -17.01 -12.35 26.63
C GLY A 265 -15.48 -12.42 26.67
N ILE A 266 -14.82 -12.22 25.52
CA ILE A 266 -13.38 -12.42 25.33
C ILE A 266 -12.61 -11.20 25.87
N GLY A 267 -13.28 -10.05 26.02
CA GLY A 267 -12.72 -8.81 26.56
C GLY A 267 -11.36 -8.49 25.93
N GLY A 268 -10.33 -8.32 26.76
CA GLY A 268 -8.99 -7.99 26.29
C GLY A 268 -8.25 -9.08 25.51
N LYS A 269 -8.74 -10.33 25.50
CA LYS A 269 -8.14 -11.42 24.70
C LYS A 269 -8.43 -11.28 23.21
N ILE A 270 -9.25 -10.31 22.78
CA ILE A 270 -9.52 -10.02 21.36
C ILE A 270 -8.23 -9.74 20.56
N GLY A 271 -7.18 -9.23 21.23
CA GLY A 271 -5.86 -9.04 20.63
C GLY A 271 -5.23 -10.33 20.08
N TYR A 272 -5.60 -11.53 20.56
CA TYR A 272 -5.10 -12.79 19.98
C TYR A 272 -5.63 -13.02 18.56
N ILE A 273 -6.86 -12.58 18.27
CA ILE A 273 -7.46 -12.68 16.95
C ILE A 273 -6.74 -11.72 15.99
N PHE A 274 -6.58 -10.46 16.41
CA PHE A 274 -5.90 -9.44 15.59
C PHE A 274 -4.41 -9.74 15.41
N GLY A 275 -3.73 -10.19 16.46
CA GLY A 275 -2.33 -10.63 16.41
C GLY A 275 -2.14 -11.85 15.49
N GLY A 276 -3.06 -12.82 15.50
CA GLY A 276 -3.07 -13.94 14.56
C GLY A 276 -3.22 -13.48 13.11
N MET A 277 -4.14 -12.54 12.85
CA MET A 277 -4.30 -11.92 11.54
C MET A 277 -3.06 -11.09 11.13
N ALA A 278 -2.36 -10.47 12.08
CA ALA A 278 -1.12 -9.74 11.86
C ALA A 278 0.05 -10.67 11.48
N VAL A 279 0.10 -11.89 12.01
CA VAL A 279 1.07 -12.90 11.55
C VAL A 279 0.80 -13.29 10.10
N LEU A 280 -0.46 -13.52 9.74
CA LEU A 280 -0.83 -13.81 8.34
C LEU A 280 -0.53 -12.63 7.42
N SER A 281 -0.74 -11.39 7.89
CA SER A 281 -0.43 -10.19 7.12
C SER A 281 1.08 -10.03 6.90
N LEU A 282 1.92 -10.38 7.88
CA LEU A 282 3.38 -10.43 7.74
C LEU A 282 3.81 -11.45 6.68
N LEU A 283 3.27 -12.67 6.72
CA LEU A 283 3.56 -13.69 5.71
C LEU A 283 3.17 -13.18 4.31
N PHE A 284 1.97 -12.63 4.17
CA PHE A 284 1.52 -12.01 2.92
C PHE A 284 2.46 -10.89 2.45
N ALA A 285 2.91 -10.02 3.36
CA ALA A 285 3.85 -8.95 3.04
C ALA A 285 5.21 -9.45 2.56
N ILE A 286 5.70 -10.56 3.11
CA ILE A 286 6.98 -11.16 2.70
C ILE A 286 6.86 -11.82 1.32
N PHE A 287 5.82 -12.65 1.12
CA PHE A 287 5.71 -13.51 -0.07
C PHE A 287 5.08 -12.83 -1.28
N VAL A 288 4.10 -11.95 -1.06
CA VAL A 288 3.20 -11.49 -2.13
C VAL A 288 3.37 -10.01 -2.46
N VAL A 289 3.65 -9.16 -1.47
CA VAL A 289 3.74 -7.71 -1.69
C VAL A 289 4.99 -7.35 -2.49
N PRO A 290 4.85 -6.67 -3.64
CA PRO A 290 5.96 -6.24 -4.49
C PRO A 290 6.58 -4.93 -3.99
N GLU A 291 7.83 -4.68 -4.34
CA GLU A 291 8.46 -3.37 -4.17
C GLU A 291 8.28 -2.53 -5.44
N LEU A 292 7.67 -1.35 -5.31
CA LEU A 292 7.32 -0.45 -6.42
C LEU A 292 8.02 0.91 -6.33
N ARG A 293 8.94 1.09 -5.37
CA ARG A 293 9.67 2.34 -5.20
C ARG A 293 10.42 2.77 -6.46
N GLY A 294 10.21 4.03 -6.85
CA GLY A 294 10.96 4.69 -7.93
C GLY A 294 10.60 4.18 -9.32
N ARG A 295 9.49 3.44 -9.46
CA ARG A 295 9.01 2.95 -10.75
C ARG A 295 7.90 3.84 -11.28
N GLY A 296 7.92 4.09 -12.59
CA GLY A 296 6.80 4.71 -13.30
C GLY A 296 5.58 3.79 -13.31
N LEU A 297 4.36 4.34 -13.43
CA LEU A 297 3.14 3.53 -13.56
C LEU A 297 3.18 2.67 -14.83
N GLU A 298 3.86 3.20 -15.84
CA GLU A 298 4.08 2.63 -17.15
C GLU A 298 5.04 1.43 -17.08
N GLU A 299 5.97 1.43 -16.12
CA GLU A 299 6.88 0.30 -15.86
C GLU A 299 6.22 -0.84 -15.10
N VAL A 300 5.19 -0.54 -14.30
CA VAL A 300 4.45 -1.56 -13.55
C VAL A 300 3.77 -2.54 -14.50
N ASP A 301 3.41 -2.09 -15.71
CA ASP A 301 2.80 -2.98 -16.69
C ASP A 301 3.75 -4.09 -17.16
N GLU A 302 4.96 -3.71 -17.54
CA GLU A 302 6.07 -4.63 -17.87
C GLU A 302 6.48 -5.50 -16.67
N LEU A 303 6.51 -4.92 -15.46
CA LEU A 303 6.97 -5.60 -14.25
C LEU A 303 6.17 -6.86 -13.89
N PHE A 304 4.89 -6.93 -14.28
CA PHE A 304 4.01 -8.06 -13.98
C PHE A 304 3.76 -8.98 -15.17
N GLU A 305 4.41 -8.78 -16.32
CA GLU A 305 4.31 -9.72 -17.45
C GLU A 305 4.80 -11.11 -17.06
N HIS A 306 5.80 -11.18 -16.18
CA HIS A 306 6.29 -12.43 -15.62
C HIS A 306 5.95 -12.57 -14.12
N PRO A 307 5.49 -13.75 -13.68
CA PRO A 307 5.11 -13.97 -12.29
C PRO A 307 6.36 -14.14 -11.41
N HIS A 308 6.64 -13.13 -10.58
CA HIS A 308 7.77 -13.16 -9.62
C HIS A 308 7.30 -13.10 -8.17
N TRP A 309 8.03 -13.66 -7.22
CA TRP A 309 7.64 -13.55 -5.80
C TRP A 309 7.93 -12.13 -5.26
N GLY A 310 7.27 -11.72 -4.17
CA GLY A 310 7.33 -10.36 -3.63
C GLY A 310 8.76 -9.81 -3.44
N TRP A 311 9.71 -10.66 -3.05
CA TRP A 311 11.13 -10.27 -2.89
C TRP A 311 11.91 -10.11 -4.20
N GLN A 312 11.48 -10.73 -5.30
CA GLN A 312 12.20 -10.73 -6.57
C GLN A 312 12.01 -9.41 -7.33
N TYR A 313 10.88 -8.72 -7.10
CA TYR A 313 10.54 -7.46 -7.77
C TYR A 313 11.59 -6.35 -7.62
N LYS A 314 12.37 -6.36 -6.52
CA LYS A 314 13.45 -5.38 -6.30
C LYS A 314 14.55 -5.44 -7.37
N HIS A 315 14.82 -6.61 -7.94
CA HIS A 315 15.99 -6.85 -8.80
C HIS A 315 15.68 -6.82 -10.30
N ILE A 316 14.41 -6.71 -10.69
CA ILE A 316 13.99 -6.78 -12.09
C ILE A 316 14.25 -5.44 -12.77
N LYS A 317 15.01 -5.42 -13.86
CA LYS A 317 15.19 -4.22 -14.68
C LYS A 317 14.11 -4.18 -15.75
N THR A 318 13.40 -3.06 -15.84
CA THR A 318 12.43 -2.75 -16.91
C THR A 318 13.16 -2.07 -18.05
N THR A 319 12.84 -2.44 -19.29
CA THR A 319 13.50 -1.98 -20.52
C THR A 319 12.53 -1.35 -21.52
N GLY A 320 11.22 -1.47 -21.30
CA GLY A 320 10.18 -1.01 -22.22
C GLY A 320 9.96 0.52 -22.20
N MET A 321 8.93 0.95 -22.94
CA MET A 321 8.56 2.36 -23.08
C MET A 321 8.28 3.06 -21.75
N GLY A 322 7.72 2.32 -20.77
CA GLY A 322 7.52 2.85 -19.42
C GLY A 322 8.82 3.19 -18.70
N ALA A 323 9.89 2.43 -18.94
CA ALA A 323 11.20 2.68 -18.35
C ALA A 323 11.89 3.90 -18.96
N GLN A 324 11.64 4.16 -20.24
CA GLN A 324 12.09 5.39 -20.89
C GLN A 324 11.39 6.62 -20.30
N ILE A 325 10.08 6.56 -20.04
CA ILE A 325 9.34 7.64 -19.36
C ILE A 325 9.87 7.88 -17.95
N ALA A 326 10.08 6.83 -17.17
CA ALA A 326 10.62 6.94 -15.82
C ALA A 326 12.01 7.60 -15.82
N ARG A 327 12.85 7.33 -16.82
CA ARG A 327 14.16 7.98 -17.01
C ARG A 327 14.03 9.46 -17.40
N ILE A 328 13.11 9.79 -18.32
CA ILE A 328 12.81 11.18 -18.71
C ILE A 328 12.29 11.96 -17.49
N GLN A 329 11.38 11.39 -16.70
CA GLN A 329 10.86 11.99 -15.47
C GLN A 329 11.91 12.15 -14.37
N GLY A 330 12.95 11.30 -14.39
CA GLY A 330 14.13 11.37 -13.53
C GLY A 330 15.18 12.40 -13.95
N GLY A 331 14.97 13.11 -15.08
CA GLY A 331 15.86 14.17 -15.57
C GLY A 331 16.84 13.76 -16.66
N ASP A 332 16.75 12.53 -17.19
CA ASP A 332 17.64 12.07 -18.27
C ASP A 332 17.04 12.39 -19.65
N VAL A 333 17.42 13.54 -20.20
CA VAL A 333 16.94 14.04 -21.51
C VAL A 333 17.43 13.16 -22.66
N THR A 334 18.54 12.42 -22.49
CA THR A 334 19.11 11.57 -23.54
C THR A 334 18.21 10.39 -23.92
N ALA A 335 17.32 9.96 -23.01
CA ALA A 335 16.33 8.91 -23.27
C ALA A 335 15.23 9.33 -24.26
N ALA A 336 15.03 10.63 -24.50
CA ALA A 336 14.08 11.14 -25.49
C ALA A 336 14.63 11.08 -26.93
N GLY A 337 15.96 11.03 -27.11
CA GLY A 337 16.64 11.14 -28.41
C GLY A 337 16.87 9.82 -29.17
N THR A 338 16.71 8.65 -28.53
CA THR A 338 16.85 7.36 -29.21
C THR A 338 15.57 6.99 -29.94
N GLY A 339 15.32 7.65 -31.07
CA GLY A 339 14.29 7.31 -32.05
C GLY A 339 14.63 6.06 -32.89
N LYS A 340 14.99 4.94 -32.24
CA LYS A 340 15.00 3.62 -32.90
C LYS A 340 14.01 2.71 -32.21
N LEU A 341 12.87 2.62 -32.89
CA LEU A 341 11.79 1.67 -32.64
C LEU A 341 12.36 0.26 -32.75
N GLY A 342 12.00 -0.60 -31.78
CA GLY A 342 12.26 -2.03 -31.86
C GLY A 342 11.39 -2.66 -32.94
N GLU A 343 11.90 -2.66 -34.17
CA GLU A 343 11.55 -3.67 -35.16
C GLU A 343 12.57 -4.81 -35.06
N GLY A 344 12.09 -5.97 -34.63
CA GLY A 344 12.62 -7.29 -35.03
C GLY A 344 14.00 -7.71 -34.53
N GLU A 345 14.06 -8.31 -33.34
CA GLU A 345 14.78 -9.58 -33.10
C GLU A 345 13.82 -10.40 -32.22
N GLY A 346 13.08 -11.39 -32.73
CA GLY A 346 13.61 -12.55 -33.40
C GLY A 346 14.14 -13.49 -32.31
N ALA A 347 13.37 -14.51 -31.98
CA ALA A 347 13.75 -15.55 -31.04
C ALA A 347 15.17 -16.06 -31.33
N ASP A 348 16.08 -15.92 -30.37
CA ASP A 348 17.09 -16.88 -29.94
C ASP A 348 18.13 -16.20 -29.04
N ASP A 349 18.75 -16.99 -28.14
CA ASP A 349 19.86 -16.65 -27.25
C ASP A 349 19.61 -15.81 -25.97
N VAL A 350 18.97 -16.45 -24.98
CA VAL A 350 19.36 -16.24 -23.57
C VAL A 350 20.21 -17.42 -23.11
N LYS A 351 21.54 -17.30 -23.33
CA LYS A 351 22.53 -18.19 -22.71
C LYS A 351 22.53 -17.99 -21.20
N VAL A 352 22.15 -19.04 -20.50
CA VAL A 352 22.35 -19.23 -19.06
C VAL A 352 23.85 -19.17 -18.77
N GLY A 353 24.31 -18.06 -18.18
CA GLY A 353 25.64 -17.94 -17.63
C GLY A 353 25.78 -18.77 -16.36
N GLN A 354 26.16 -20.04 -16.52
CA GLN A 354 26.71 -20.84 -15.42
C GLN A 354 28.02 -20.20 -14.94
N SER A 355 28.02 -19.75 -13.69
CA SER A 355 29.24 -19.40 -12.96
C SER A 355 30.03 -20.68 -12.67
N GLY A 356 31.07 -20.91 -13.47
CA GLY A 356 32.08 -21.94 -13.22
C GLY A 356 33.45 -21.49 -13.70
N LYS A 357 34.29 -21.00 -12.78
CA LYS A 357 35.75 -20.99 -12.96
C LYS A 357 36.44 -21.27 -11.63
N GLY A 358 37.29 -22.29 -11.65
CA GLY A 358 38.15 -22.71 -10.56
C GLY A 358 38.76 -24.07 -10.88
N ALA A 359 39.65 -24.08 -11.88
CA ALA A 359 40.37 -25.26 -12.36
C ALA A 359 41.35 -25.79 -11.30
N GLY A 360 41.46 -27.12 -11.21
CA GLY A 360 42.53 -27.83 -10.51
C GLY A 360 42.73 -29.19 -11.18
N LEU A 361 43.85 -29.35 -11.88
CA LEU A 361 44.27 -30.54 -12.60
C LEU A 361 44.25 -31.80 -11.69
N THR A 362 43.90 -32.96 -12.26
CA THR A 362 44.85 -34.07 -12.44
C THR A 362 44.21 -35.25 -13.17
N SER A 363 44.98 -35.84 -14.08
CA SER A 363 44.67 -37.01 -14.89
C SER A 363 44.46 -38.27 -14.06
N ARG A 364 43.58 -39.17 -14.50
CA ARG A 364 43.95 -40.57 -14.80
C ARG A 364 42.83 -41.32 -15.51
N ARG A 365 43.23 -41.90 -16.66
CA ARG A 365 42.57 -43.03 -17.34
C ARG A 365 42.25 -44.14 -16.34
N THR A 366 41.08 -44.76 -16.49
CA THR A 366 40.97 -46.21 -16.79
C THR A 366 39.54 -46.57 -17.18
N SER A 367 39.43 -47.21 -18.33
CA SER A 367 38.31 -47.98 -18.86
C SER A 367 38.06 -49.25 -18.05
N SER A 368 36.79 -49.58 -17.75
CA SER A 368 36.27 -50.96 -17.77
C SER A 368 34.75 -50.94 -17.54
N THR A 369 33.92 -51.17 -18.55
CA THR A 369 33.23 -52.44 -18.86
C THR A 369 32.23 -52.95 -17.80
N LEU A 370 31.01 -53.22 -18.27
CA LEU A 370 30.07 -54.31 -17.92
C LEU A 370 28.71 -53.94 -17.27
N ARG A 371 27.70 -54.12 -18.14
CA ARG A 371 26.47 -54.92 -17.99
C ARG A 371 25.26 -54.40 -17.23
N ARG A 372 24.21 -54.27 -18.04
CA ARG A 372 22.78 -54.51 -17.77
C ARG A 372 22.53 -55.68 -16.79
N CYS A 373 21.57 -55.48 -15.89
CA CYS A 373 20.31 -56.24 -15.72
C CYS A 373 19.91 -56.33 -14.25
N SER A 374 18.85 -55.60 -13.87
CA SER A 374 17.61 -56.11 -13.27
C SER A 374 16.67 -54.95 -13.01
#